data_AF-R6TNX1-F1
#
_entry.id   AF-R6TNX1-F1
#
_cell.length_a   1.000
_cell.length_b   1.000
_cell.length_c   1.000
_cell.angle_alpha   90.00
_cell.angle_beta   90.00
_cell.angle_gamma   90.00
#
_symmetry.space_group_name_H-M   'P 1'
#
loop_
_entity.id
_entity.type
_entity.pdbx_description
1 polymer ?
#
loop_
_entity_poly.entity_id
_entity_poly.type
_entity_poly.pdbx_seq_one_letter_code
_entity_poly.pdbx_strand_id
1 'polypeptide(L)'
;MSTSRKDSLFCFFRPDELDAADDFDRPAGHFWQKDPEPILPPAHDIENSSVFYEEESGLYWLFTNHIYGNAYTDAVWVYWSKDLTRWDPECRAVVVDAGVSTWAKGAISMPSVVRLDADTLALLYDGVKGEGTGHLHRHIGLAKIRLPLCLKPEKEESGEA
;
A
#
# COMPACT_ATOMS: atom_id res chain seq x y z
N MET A 1 -24.56 14.73 26.14
CA MET A 1 -23.20 14.83 25.60
C MET A 1 -22.63 13.44 25.37
N SER A 2 -22.51 13.02 24.12
CA SER A 2 -21.32 12.32 23.62
C SER A 2 -21.47 12.19 22.11
N THR A 3 -20.39 12.51 21.42
CA THR A 3 -20.26 12.88 20.02
C THR A 3 -20.56 11.74 19.05
N SER A 4 -21.42 12.02 18.06
CA SER A 4 -21.40 11.32 16.77
C SER A 4 -20.01 11.48 16.17
N ARG A 5 -19.26 10.37 16.05
CA ARG A 5 -18.12 10.31 15.15
C ARG A 5 -18.71 10.48 13.76
N LYS A 6 -18.49 11.64 13.16
CA LYS A 6 -18.67 11.80 11.73
C LYS A 6 -17.69 10.83 11.10
N ASP A 7 -18.23 9.91 10.32
CA ASP A 7 -17.50 9.06 9.40
C ASP A 7 -16.81 9.97 8.38
N SER A 8 -15.66 10.51 8.76
CA SER A 8 -14.76 11.18 7.84
C SER A 8 -14.08 10.06 7.07
N LEU A 9 -14.66 9.65 5.96
CA LEU A 9 -13.95 8.90 4.94
C LEU A 9 -12.84 9.84 4.41
N PHE A 10 -11.68 9.84 5.08
CA PHE A 10 -10.50 10.56 4.61
C PHE A 10 -9.90 9.73 3.48
N CYS A 11 -10.31 10.05 2.25
CA CYS A 11 -9.75 9.46 1.04
C CYS A 11 -8.39 10.11 0.78
N PHE A 12 -7.31 9.32 0.88
CA PHE A 12 -5.98 9.72 0.42
C PHE A 12 -5.91 9.49 -1.08
N PHE A 13 -6.35 10.47 -1.87
CA PHE A 13 -6.07 10.52 -3.30
C PHE A 13 -5.05 11.64 -3.52
N ARG A 14 -3.80 11.27 -3.81
CA ARG A 14 -2.69 12.21 -4.05
C ARG A 14 -2.14 12.09 -5.48
N PRO A 15 -2.96 12.15 -6.54
CA PRO A 15 -2.42 12.27 -7.89
C PRO A 15 -1.87 13.68 -8.10
N ASP A 16 -0.97 13.82 -9.09
CA ASP A 16 -0.60 15.14 -9.62
C ASP A 16 -1.78 15.84 -10.34
N GLU A 17 -2.89 15.12 -10.57
CA GLU A 17 -4.11 15.59 -11.20
C GLU A 17 -5.21 15.89 -10.16
N LEU A 18 -4.97 16.88 -9.30
CA LEU A 18 -5.93 17.31 -8.27
C LEU A 18 -7.26 17.81 -8.86
N ASP A 19 -7.25 18.29 -10.11
CA ASP A 19 -8.43 18.78 -10.82
C ASP A 19 -9.45 17.65 -11.13
N ALA A 20 -9.00 16.39 -11.15
CA ALA A 20 -9.87 15.22 -11.39
C ALA A 20 -10.44 14.62 -10.09
N ALA A 21 -9.95 15.06 -8.92
CA ALA A 21 -10.35 14.55 -7.60
C ALA A 21 -11.53 15.33 -7.00
N ASP A 22 -12.33 16.00 -7.82
CA ASP A 22 -13.42 16.85 -7.33
C ASP A 22 -14.48 16.05 -6.59
N ASP A 23 -15.04 16.67 -5.55
CA ASP A 23 -16.31 16.24 -4.98
C ASP A 23 -17.38 16.64 -6.00
N PHE A 24 -17.72 15.72 -6.93
CA PHE A 24 -18.73 15.93 -7.99
C PHE A 24 -20.07 16.48 -7.47
N ASP A 25 -20.31 16.44 -6.15
CA ASP A 25 -21.52 16.91 -5.49
C ASP A 25 -21.45 18.36 -4.95
N ARG A 26 -20.33 19.11 -5.11
CA ARG A 26 -20.22 20.49 -4.58
C ARG A 26 -20.22 21.60 -5.64
N PRO A 27 -21.00 22.68 -5.43
CA PRO A 27 -21.17 23.79 -6.39
C PRO A 27 -20.05 24.86 -6.36
N ALA A 28 -19.02 24.73 -5.52
CA ALA A 28 -17.90 25.67 -5.46
C ALA A 28 -16.58 24.88 -5.31
N GLY A 29 -15.59 25.27 -6.14
CA GLY A 29 -14.44 24.46 -6.55
C GLY A 29 -13.40 24.07 -5.50
N HIS A 30 -12.38 23.39 -6.02
CA HIS A 30 -11.52 22.42 -5.33
C HIS A 30 -10.81 22.92 -4.06
N PHE A 31 -10.90 22.11 -3.01
CA PHE A 31 -10.27 22.28 -1.69
C PHE A 31 -8.94 21.52 -1.53
N TRP A 32 -8.48 20.84 -2.57
CA TRP A 32 -7.29 19.99 -2.48
C TRP A 32 -6.02 20.83 -2.43
N GLN A 33 -5.26 20.64 -1.35
CA GLN A 33 -3.93 21.23 -1.20
C GLN A 33 -2.89 20.13 -1.42
N LYS A 34 -1.99 20.34 -2.38
CA LYS A 34 -0.83 19.47 -2.57
C LYS A 34 0.12 19.62 -1.39
N ASP A 35 0.62 18.51 -0.86
CA ASP A 35 1.68 18.53 0.14
C ASP A 35 2.96 19.14 -0.48
N PRO A 36 3.71 19.97 0.28
CA PRO A 36 4.91 20.64 -0.24
C PRO A 36 6.06 19.66 -0.53
N GLU A 37 6.04 18.49 0.12
CA GLU A 37 7.05 17.44 0.00
C GLU A 37 6.37 16.08 -0.26
N PRO A 38 7.03 15.17 -1.00
CA PRO A 38 6.54 13.80 -1.17
C PRO A 38 6.42 13.03 0.15
N ILE A 39 5.53 12.03 0.19
CA ILE A 39 5.28 11.20 1.38
C ILE A 39 6.50 10.36 1.82
N LEU A 40 7.38 10.04 0.87
CA LEU A 40 8.64 9.32 1.04
C LEU A 40 9.71 9.98 0.15
N PRO A 41 11.01 9.85 0.46
CA PRO A 41 12.06 10.39 -0.39
C PRO A 41 11.95 9.89 -1.84
N PRO A 42 12.16 10.76 -2.87
CA PRO A 42 12.05 10.37 -4.27
C PRO A 42 12.88 9.15 -4.69
N ALA A 43 13.97 8.85 -3.98
CA ALA A 43 14.80 7.68 -4.22
C ALA A 43 14.07 6.32 -4.00
N HIS A 44 12.93 6.30 -3.32
CA HIS A 44 12.10 5.09 -3.18
C HIS A 44 11.15 4.88 -4.37
N ASP A 45 10.90 5.92 -5.15
CA ASP A 45 10.14 5.87 -6.41
C ASP A 45 8.87 5.01 -6.32
N ILE A 46 7.96 5.39 -5.42
CA ILE A 46 6.78 4.60 -5.11
C ILE A 46 5.61 4.91 -6.05
N GLU A 47 4.82 3.89 -6.38
CA GLU A 47 3.58 4.05 -7.14
C GLU A 47 2.44 3.12 -6.66
N ASN A 48 1.25 3.37 -7.22
CA ASN A 48 0.05 2.55 -7.08
C ASN A 48 -0.33 2.21 -5.63
N SER A 49 -0.28 3.22 -4.76
CA SER A 49 -0.42 2.99 -3.34
C SER A 49 -1.86 2.81 -2.87
N SER A 50 -2.05 1.95 -1.86
CA SER A 50 -3.27 1.85 -1.07
C SER A 50 -2.93 1.89 0.43
N VAL A 51 -3.83 2.47 1.24
CA VAL A 51 -3.63 2.61 2.68
C VAL A 51 -4.70 1.82 3.43
N PHE A 52 -4.27 1.07 4.43
CA PHE A 52 -5.14 0.35 5.37
C PHE A 52 -4.86 0.80 6.80
N TYR A 53 -5.90 1.17 7.54
CA TYR A 53 -5.79 1.43 8.97
C TYR A 53 -6.19 0.18 9.76
N GLU A 54 -5.31 -0.25 10.67
CA GLU A 54 -5.56 -1.38 11.56
C GLU A 54 -5.81 -0.91 12.99
N GLU A 55 -7.02 -1.11 13.50
CA GLU A 55 -7.42 -0.63 14.82
C GLU A 55 -6.65 -1.28 15.97
N GLU A 56 -6.29 -2.56 15.85
CA GLU A 56 -5.64 -3.32 16.94
C GLU A 56 -4.22 -2.82 17.22
N SER A 57 -3.43 -2.56 16.18
CA SER A 57 -2.08 -1.98 16.33
C SER A 57 -2.08 -0.46 16.37
N GLY A 58 -3.15 0.18 15.89
CA GLY A 58 -3.23 1.62 15.68
C GLY A 58 -2.27 2.12 14.59
N LEU A 59 -1.87 1.24 13.66
CA LEU A 59 -0.97 1.55 12.55
C LEU A 59 -1.74 1.77 11.24
N TYR A 60 -1.22 2.71 10.45
CA TYR A 60 -1.49 2.82 9.03
C TYR A 60 -0.48 1.97 8.27
N TRP A 61 -0.96 1.23 7.28
CA TRP A 61 -0.19 0.36 6.41
C TRP A 61 -0.32 0.86 4.97
N LEU A 62 0.77 1.35 4.39
CA LEU A 62 0.83 1.86 3.01
C LEU A 62 1.40 0.75 2.12
N PHE A 63 0.52 0.09 1.37
CA PHE A 63 0.89 -0.88 0.35
C PHE A 63 1.22 -0.12 -0.93
N THR A 64 2.34 -0.43 -1.57
CA THR A 64 2.81 0.30 -2.76
C THR A 64 3.78 -0.58 -3.55
N ASN A 65 4.24 -0.10 -4.71
CA ASN A 65 5.34 -0.72 -5.44
C ASN A 65 6.49 0.28 -5.60
N HIS A 66 7.69 -0.22 -5.88
CA HIS A 66 8.84 0.60 -6.30
C HIS A 66 9.05 0.42 -7.80
N ILE A 67 9.28 1.51 -8.51
CA ILE A 67 9.63 1.46 -9.92
C ILE A 67 11.15 1.36 -10.03
N TYR A 68 11.67 0.17 -10.35
CA TYR A 68 13.10 -0.02 -10.48
C TYR A 68 13.62 0.65 -11.76
N GLY A 69 14.25 1.81 -11.62
CA GLY A 69 14.90 2.53 -12.74
C GLY A 69 13.98 2.84 -13.92
N ASN A 70 12.68 3.08 -13.66
CA ASN A 70 11.63 3.31 -14.67
C ASN A 70 11.27 2.14 -15.60
N ALA A 71 11.64 0.90 -15.27
CA ALA A 71 11.43 -0.24 -16.17
C ALA A 71 10.18 -1.08 -15.85
N TYR A 72 10.00 -1.50 -14.59
CA TYR A 72 8.82 -2.24 -14.10
C TYR A 72 8.88 -2.38 -12.57
N THR A 73 7.76 -2.82 -11.99
CA THR A 73 7.65 -3.21 -10.58
C THR A 73 7.68 -4.72 -10.44
N ASP A 74 8.39 -5.24 -9.45
CA ASP A 74 8.60 -6.68 -9.24
C ASP A 74 8.04 -7.19 -7.90
N ALA A 75 7.57 -6.28 -7.05
CA ALA A 75 7.06 -6.61 -5.72
C ALA A 75 6.05 -5.58 -5.20
N VAL A 76 5.12 -6.07 -4.37
CA VAL A 76 4.32 -5.25 -3.46
C VAL A 76 5.08 -5.09 -2.15
N TRP A 77 5.32 -3.84 -1.79
CA TRP A 77 5.88 -3.40 -0.53
C TRP A 77 4.78 -2.92 0.41
N VAL A 78 5.05 -2.95 1.70
CA VAL A 78 4.24 -2.28 2.72
C VAL A 78 5.13 -1.45 3.62
N TYR A 79 4.72 -0.21 3.89
CA TYR A 79 5.26 0.65 4.92
C TYR A 79 4.27 0.74 6.08
N TRP A 80 4.74 1.04 7.29
CA TRP A 80 3.84 1.28 8.43
C TRP A 80 4.19 2.56 9.20
N SER A 81 3.17 3.21 9.75
CA SER A 81 3.33 4.38 10.60
C SER A 81 2.15 4.54 11.56
N LYS A 82 2.36 5.24 12.69
CA LYS A 82 1.28 5.75 13.55
C LYS A 82 0.76 7.12 13.09
N ASP A 83 1.52 7.81 12.25
CA ASP A 83 1.22 9.14 11.72
C ASP A 83 1.11 9.04 10.20
N LEU A 84 -0.10 9.24 9.70
CA LEU A 84 -0.43 9.14 8.28
C LEU A 84 0.30 10.18 7.41
N THR A 85 0.84 11.23 8.04
CA THR A 85 1.62 12.30 7.36
C THR A 85 3.12 12.08 7.42
N ARG A 86 3.61 11.09 8.18
CA ARG A 86 5.03 10.84 8.39
C ARG A 86 5.35 9.36 8.27
N TRP A 87 6.16 9.03 7.28
CA TRP A 87 6.55 7.65 7.00
C TRP A 87 8.06 7.53 7.14
N ASP A 88 8.50 6.54 7.91
CA ASP A 88 9.91 6.18 7.99
C ASP A 88 10.20 5.21 6.84
N PRO A 89 11.13 5.56 5.91
CA PRO A 89 11.43 4.67 4.81
C PRO A 89 11.92 3.30 5.26
N GLU A 90 12.57 3.20 6.42
CA GLU A 90 13.13 1.94 6.92
C GLU A 90 12.06 1.06 7.61
N CYS A 91 10.91 1.63 7.96
CA CYS A 91 9.74 0.89 8.44
C CYS A 91 8.96 0.28 7.26
N ARG A 92 9.57 -0.68 6.56
CA ARG A 92 8.98 -1.35 5.38
C ARG A 92 9.31 -2.82 5.26
N ALA A 93 8.51 -3.56 4.48
CA ALA A 93 8.72 -4.96 4.13
C ALA A 93 8.15 -5.30 2.75
N VAL A 94 8.63 -6.40 2.15
CA VAL A 94 8.03 -7.00 0.94
C VAL A 94 6.91 -7.96 1.36
N VAL A 95 5.75 -7.84 0.72
CA VAL A 95 4.56 -8.66 1.00
C VAL A 95 4.33 -9.71 -0.09
N VAL A 96 4.48 -9.32 -1.35
CA VAL A 96 4.35 -10.21 -2.52
C VAL A 96 5.48 -9.92 -3.47
N ASP A 97 6.24 -10.94 -3.83
CA ASP A 97 7.27 -10.91 -4.86
C ASP A 97 7.23 -12.20 -5.70
N ALA A 98 8.22 -12.39 -6.57
CA ALA A 98 8.38 -13.60 -7.35
C ALA A 98 8.59 -14.88 -6.49
N GLY A 99 9.06 -14.74 -5.24
CA GLY A 99 9.24 -15.85 -4.31
C GLY A 99 7.92 -16.34 -3.73
N VAL A 100 7.03 -15.41 -3.37
CA VAL A 100 5.72 -15.70 -2.74
C VAL A 100 4.63 -15.98 -3.77
N SER A 101 4.61 -15.27 -4.89
CA SER A 101 3.59 -15.45 -5.94
C SER A 101 3.76 -16.81 -6.63
N THR A 102 2.68 -17.58 -6.75
CA THR A 102 2.73 -18.92 -7.38
C THR A 102 2.75 -18.86 -8.92
N TRP A 103 2.46 -17.70 -9.51
CA TRP A 103 2.21 -17.58 -10.95
C TRP A 103 2.91 -16.40 -11.62
N ALA A 104 3.10 -15.28 -10.92
CA ALA A 104 3.83 -14.12 -11.43
C ALA A 104 5.27 -14.12 -10.90
N LYS A 105 6.25 -14.03 -11.80
CA LYS A 105 7.69 -14.04 -11.49
C LYS A 105 8.44 -12.83 -12.03
N GLY A 106 7.82 -12.07 -12.96
CA GLY A 106 8.31 -10.79 -13.45
C GLY A 106 7.52 -9.64 -12.82
N ALA A 107 6.66 -9.00 -13.61
CA ALA A 107 5.87 -7.86 -13.14
C ALA A 107 4.86 -8.24 -12.06
N ILE A 108 4.89 -7.50 -10.94
CA ILE A 108 3.95 -7.56 -9.82
C ILE A 108 3.69 -6.11 -9.36
N SER A 109 2.45 -5.65 -9.35
CA SER A 109 2.11 -4.25 -9.04
C SER A 109 0.72 -4.05 -8.42
N MET A 110 0.34 -2.78 -8.34
CA MET A 110 -1.00 -2.25 -8.11
C MET A 110 -1.74 -2.89 -6.93
N PRO A 111 -1.16 -2.82 -5.71
CA PRO A 111 -1.79 -3.37 -4.54
C PRO A 111 -3.05 -2.60 -4.19
N SER A 112 -4.15 -3.33 -4.01
CA SER A 112 -5.37 -2.84 -3.39
C SER A 112 -5.73 -3.76 -2.24
N VAL A 113 -5.96 -3.19 -1.06
CA VAL A 113 -6.25 -3.96 0.14
C VAL A 113 -7.66 -3.71 0.65
N VAL A 114 -8.32 -4.75 1.12
CA VAL A 114 -9.65 -4.68 1.74
C VAL A 114 -9.76 -5.72 2.84
N ARG A 115 -10.34 -5.32 3.97
CA ARG A 115 -10.67 -6.26 5.04
C ARG A 115 -11.78 -7.20 4.55
N LEU A 116 -11.52 -8.52 4.56
CA LEU A 116 -12.53 -9.51 4.20
C LEU A 116 -13.41 -9.87 5.40
N ASP A 117 -12.78 -10.05 6.56
CA ASP A 117 -13.42 -10.47 7.80
C ASP A 117 -12.58 -10.02 9.01
N ALA A 118 -12.83 -10.62 10.18
CA ALA A 118 -12.17 -10.22 11.43
C ALA A 118 -10.65 -10.45 11.39
N ASP A 119 -10.20 -11.55 10.79
CA ASP A 119 -8.83 -12.03 10.85
C ASP A 119 -8.13 -12.06 9.48
N THR A 120 -8.77 -11.57 8.42
CA THR A 120 -8.23 -11.62 7.05
C THR A 120 -8.28 -10.27 6.33
N LEU A 121 -7.12 -9.87 5.81
CA LEU A 121 -6.96 -8.82 4.82
C LEU A 121 -6.78 -9.46 3.43
N ALA A 122 -7.62 -9.09 2.47
CA ALA A 122 -7.34 -9.37 1.06
C ALA A 122 -6.36 -8.34 0.51
N LEU A 123 -5.34 -8.81 -0.16
CA LEU A 123 -4.46 -8.04 -1.02
C LEU A 123 -4.69 -8.48 -2.47
N LEU A 124 -5.33 -7.62 -3.25
CA LEU A 124 -5.39 -7.74 -4.70
C LEU A 124 -4.14 -7.09 -5.29
N TYR A 125 -3.55 -7.71 -6.30
CA TYR A 125 -2.38 -7.19 -7.01
C TYR A 125 -2.47 -7.60 -8.48
N ASP A 126 -1.81 -6.89 -9.38
CA ASP A 126 -1.71 -7.31 -10.77
C ASP A 126 -0.34 -7.93 -11.07
N GLY A 127 -0.26 -8.70 -12.16
CA GLY A 127 1.02 -9.25 -12.61
C GLY A 127 0.92 -10.03 -13.92
N VAL A 128 2.08 -10.41 -14.46
CA VAL A 128 2.15 -11.23 -15.67
C VAL A 128 2.53 -12.66 -15.28
N LYS A 129 1.85 -13.66 -15.86
CA LYS A 129 2.17 -15.06 -15.62
C LYS A 129 3.58 -15.39 -16.15
N GLY A 130 4.38 -16.06 -15.33
CA GLY A 130 5.78 -16.34 -15.63
C GLY A 130 6.66 -15.11 -15.42
N GLU A 131 7.71 -14.98 -16.22
CA GLU A 131 8.76 -13.97 -16.05
C GLU A 131 8.51 -12.66 -16.84
N GLY A 132 7.32 -12.50 -17.43
CA GLY A 132 7.01 -11.33 -18.24
C GLY A 132 7.01 -10.02 -17.43
N THR A 133 7.51 -8.94 -18.02
CA THR A 133 7.59 -7.61 -17.39
C THR A 133 6.67 -6.57 -18.03
N GLY A 134 5.89 -6.97 -19.04
CA GLY A 134 5.03 -6.07 -19.81
C GLY A 134 3.90 -5.43 -18.99
N HIS A 135 3.41 -4.29 -19.47
CA HIS A 135 2.30 -3.55 -18.85
C HIS A 135 0.91 -4.01 -19.33
N LEU A 136 0.84 -4.71 -20.46
CA LEU A 136 -0.41 -5.24 -21.02
C LEU A 136 -0.62 -6.70 -20.63
N HIS A 137 -1.88 -7.15 -20.66
CA HIS A 137 -2.30 -8.53 -20.39
C HIS A 137 -1.92 -9.04 -18.99
N ARG A 138 -1.89 -8.13 -18.03
CA ARG A 138 -1.75 -8.46 -16.61
C ARG A 138 -3.04 -9.11 -16.09
N HIS A 139 -2.86 -10.07 -15.19
CA HIS A 139 -3.93 -10.74 -14.48
C HIS A 139 -4.02 -10.17 -13.07
N ILE A 140 -5.19 -10.27 -12.44
CA ILE A 140 -5.38 -9.89 -11.04
C ILE A 140 -5.19 -11.14 -10.16
N GLY A 141 -4.24 -11.06 -9.23
CA GLY A 141 -4.02 -12.02 -8.17
C GLY A 141 -4.73 -11.64 -6.87
N LEU A 142 -4.92 -12.62 -6.00
CA LEU A 142 -5.43 -12.46 -4.64
C LEU A 142 -4.47 -13.15 -3.67
N ALA A 143 -3.94 -12.40 -2.73
CA ALA A 143 -3.29 -12.89 -1.53
C ALA A 143 -4.20 -12.63 -0.31
N LYS A 144 -4.15 -13.53 0.67
CA LYS A 144 -4.82 -13.37 1.96
C LYS A 144 -3.78 -13.24 3.05
N ILE A 145 -3.85 -12.19 3.83
CA ILE A 145 -2.93 -11.89 4.92
C ILE A 145 -3.71 -11.96 6.23
N ARG A 146 -3.14 -12.62 7.23
CA ARG A 146 -3.75 -12.72 8.55
C ARG A 146 -3.65 -11.39 9.30
N LEU A 147 -4.72 -11.01 9.98
CA LEU A 147 -4.79 -9.87 10.90
C LEU A 147 -4.69 -10.35 12.37
N PRO A 148 -4.14 -9.53 13.28
CA PRO A 148 -3.45 -8.28 12.99
C PRO A 148 -2.15 -8.50 12.20
N LEU A 149 -1.73 -7.47 11.46
CA LEU A 149 -0.47 -7.47 10.74
C LEU A 149 0.68 -7.47 11.76
N CYS A 150 1.28 -8.64 11.95
CA CYS A 150 2.44 -8.79 12.80
C CYS A 150 3.71 -8.51 12.01
N LEU A 151 4.51 -7.56 12.49
CA LEU A 151 5.93 -7.52 12.16
C LEU A 151 6.55 -8.80 12.73
N LYS A 152 7.18 -9.65 11.91
CA LYS A 152 7.97 -10.74 12.48
C LYS A 152 9.00 -10.13 13.42
N PRO A 153 9.17 -10.59 14.67
CA PRO A 153 10.40 -10.31 15.37
C PRO A 153 11.55 -10.85 14.50
N GLU A 154 12.62 -10.06 14.34
CA GLU A 154 13.88 -10.60 13.87
C GLU A 154 14.21 -11.85 14.70
N LYS A 155 14.80 -12.87 14.07
CA LYS A 155 15.22 -14.10 14.75
C LYS A 155 15.80 -13.74 16.11
N GLU A 156 15.24 -14.28 17.19
CA GLU A 156 15.95 -14.32 18.48
C GLU A 156 17.35 -14.85 18.17
N GLU A 157 18.38 -14.05 18.48
CA GLU A 157 19.75 -14.53 18.52
C GLU A 157 19.73 -15.82 19.32
N SER A 158 20.14 -16.91 18.67
CA SER A 158 20.38 -18.18 19.32
C SER A 158 21.41 -17.94 20.41
N GLY A 159 20.93 -17.76 21.64
CA GLY A 159 21.73 -17.92 22.84
C GLY A 159 22.20 -19.37 22.88
N GLU A 160 23.38 -19.63 22.33
CA GLU A 160 24.12 -20.84 22.65
C GLU A 160 24.50 -20.79 24.13
N ALA A 161 24.08 -21.85 24.83
CA ALA A 161 24.44 -22.18 26.20
C ALA A 161 25.83 -22.81 26.28
#